data_AF-A0A7S2HTM1-F1
#
_entry.id   AF-A0A7S2HTM1-F1
#
_cell.length_a   1.000
_cell.length_b   1.000
_cell.length_c   1.000
_cell.angle_alpha   90.00
_cell.angle_beta   90.00
_cell.angle_gamma   90.00
#
_symmetry.space_group_name_H-M   'P 1'
#
loop_
_entity.id
_entity.type
_entity.pdbx_description
1 polymer ?
#
loop_
_entity_poly.entity_id
_entity_poly.type
_entity_poly.pdbx_seq_one_letter_code
_entity_poly.pdbx_strand_id
1 'polypeptide(L)'
;VDMTAVATPVFGAKRSIFREVCGYCGGMGHSEDRCPKKRWEERAKAKAVWEQERAEAKAAWEERQARGPMCFLCGDFGHKQSACPGRHRPVCLECRQPGHIRRDCPTLQLPAAAPPRRACADDDARSVSSAATASTAASSASLGATAAEEREMKRLEKKLREIAKLADRAGAGAKLDVLQVEKLKQKSEIEVELETVRGRAAARAREAARRAA
;
A
#
# COMPACT_ATOMS: atom_id res chain seq x y z
N VAL A 1 0.13 -56.60 11.67
CA VAL A 1 1.25 -57.32 12.29
C VAL A 1 2.35 -57.51 11.28
N ASP A 2 3.50 -56.86 11.35
CA ASP A 2 3.95 -55.57 11.87
C ASP A 2 5.43 -55.50 11.50
N MET A 3 5.95 -54.29 11.35
CA MET A 3 7.35 -53.93 11.58
C MET A 3 8.44 -54.71 10.81
N THR A 4 9.13 -54.04 9.89
CA THR A 4 10.41 -53.41 10.25
C THR A 4 10.98 -52.62 9.08
N ALA A 5 10.84 -51.30 9.17
CA ALA A 5 11.67 -50.35 8.45
C ALA A 5 13.12 -50.49 8.94
N VAL A 6 14.02 -50.93 8.07
CA VAL A 6 15.45 -50.92 8.37
C VAL A 6 15.96 -49.51 8.10
N ALA A 7 16.14 -48.77 9.19
CA ALA A 7 16.76 -47.46 9.19
C ALA A 7 18.14 -47.52 8.52
N THR A 8 18.33 -46.76 7.45
CA THR A 8 19.67 -46.48 6.90
C THR A 8 20.50 -45.77 7.98
N PRO A 9 21.63 -46.34 8.42
CA PRO A 9 22.49 -45.69 9.39
C PRO A 9 23.11 -44.45 8.75
N VAL A 10 22.78 -43.27 9.29
CA VAL A 10 23.51 -42.01 9.02
C VAL A 10 24.87 -42.14 9.69
N PHE A 11 25.80 -42.84 9.03
CA PHE A 11 27.19 -42.90 9.44
C PHE A 11 27.78 -41.50 9.33
N GLY A 12 28.00 -40.87 10.48
CA GLY A 12 28.65 -39.58 10.60
C GLY A 12 29.98 -39.59 9.85
N ALA A 13 30.04 -38.78 8.79
CA ALA A 13 31.26 -38.55 8.03
C ALA A 13 32.36 -38.10 9.00
N LYS A 14 33.47 -38.83 9.00
CA LYS A 14 34.65 -38.61 9.82
C LYS A 14 35.09 -37.16 9.61
N ARG A 15 34.99 -36.33 10.65
CA ARG A 15 35.40 -34.92 10.59
C ARG A 15 36.90 -34.90 10.36
N SER A 16 37.32 -34.55 9.16
CA SER A 16 38.71 -34.33 8.79
C SER A 16 39.34 -33.33 9.76
N ILE A 17 40.44 -33.73 10.40
CA ILE A 17 41.23 -32.89 11.32
C ILE A 17 41.93 -31.74 10.57
N PHE A 18 41.96 -31.81 9.23
CA PHE A 18 42.46 -30.72 8.38
C PHE A 18 41.49 -29.53 8.42
N ARG A 19 41.99 -28.39 8.90
CA ARG A 19 41.28 -27.11 8.99
C ARG A 19 40.92 -26.67 7.56
N GLU A 20 39.69 -26.97 7.12
CA GLU A 20 39.23 -26.74 5.74
C GLU A 20 39.41 -25.27 5.35
N VAL A 21 40.17 -25.07 4.26
CA VAL A 21 40.34 -23.78 3.59
C VAL A 21 39.28 -23.69 2.50
N CYS A 22 38.55 -22.59 2.48
CA CYS A 22 37.54 -22.35 1.47
C CYS A 22 38.18 -22.20 0.08
N GLY A 23 37.77 -23.02 -0.90
CA GLY A 23 38.28 -22.96 -2.27
C GLY A 23 37.96 -21.66 -3.02
N TYR A 24 36.97 -20.90 -2.56
CA TYR A 24 36.57 -19.64 -3.19
C TYR A 24 37.32 -18.41 -2.66
N CYS A 25 37.44 -18.28 -1.33
CA CYS A 25 38.02 -17.08 -0.70
C CYS A 25 39.37 -17.32 -0.02
N GLY A 26 39.84 -18.57 0.06
CA GLY A 26 41.08 -18.93 0.75
C GLY A 26 41.03 -18.79 2.29
N GLY A 27 39.88 -18.43 2.86
CA GLY A 27 39.70 -18.29 4.30
C GLY A 27 39.54 -19.64 4.99
N MET A 28 40.10 -19.78 6.20
CA MET A 28 39.96 -20.99 7.02
C MET A 28 38.60 -21.03 7.75
N GLY A 29 38.10 -22.25 8.01
CA GLY A 29 36.99 -22.48 8.94
C GLY A 29 35.59 -22.46 8.33
N HIS A 30 35.48 -22.45 7.00
CA HIS A 30 34.22 -22.67 6.30
C HIS A 30 34.47 -23.37 4.96
N SER A 31 33.52 -24.20 4.53
CA SER A 31 33.53 -24.82 3.21
C SER A 31 33.09 -23.83 2.13
N GLU A 32 33.33 -24.16 0.86
CA GLU A 32 32.97 -23.31 -0.28
C GLU A 32 31.47 -22.92 -0.28
N ASP A 33 30.60 -23.89 0.01
CA ASP A 33 29.14 -23.70 0.06
C ASP A 33 28.69 -22.74 1.16
N ARG A 34 29.52 -22.57 2.20
CA ARG A 34 29.23 -21.69 3.33
C ARG A 34 30.15 -20.46 3.36
N CYS A 35 30.67 -20.07 2.20
CA CYS A 35 31.54 -18.91 2.06
C CYS A 35 30.77 -17.59 2.20
N PRO A 36 31.13 -16.74 3.19
CA PRO A 36 30.48 -15.44 3.38
C PRO A 36 30.74 -14.47 2.22
N LYS A 37 31.91 -14.58 1.56
CA LYS A 37 32.26 -13.74 0.41
C LYS A 37 31.39 -14.04 -0.81
N LYS A 38 31.28 -15.33 -1.19
CA LYS A 38 30.41 -15.81 -2.29
C LYS A 38 28.96 -15.40 -2.06
N ARG A 39 28.45 -15.65 -0.85
CA ARG A 39 27.07 -15.29 -0.46
C ARG A 39 26.82 -13.78 -0.49
N TRP A 40 27.80 -12.96 -0.08
CA TRP A 40 27.68 -11.50 -0.14
C TRP A 40 27.62 -11.02 -1.60
N GLU A 41 28.48 -11.56 -2.45
CA GLU A 41 28.51 -11.23 -3.88
C GLU A 41 27.21 -11.66 -4.60
N GLU A 42 26.65 -12.83 -4.27
CA GLU A 42 25.35 -13.27 -4.76
C GLU A 42 24.22 -12.34 -4.30
N ARG A 43 24.23 -11.92 -3.03
CA ARG A 43 23.26 -10.92 -2.52
C ARG A 43 23.42 -9.56 -3.20
N ALA A 44 24.64 -9.12 -3.47
CA ALA A 44 24.90 -7.87 -4.18
C ALA A 44 24.36 -7.94 -5.62
N LYS A 45 24.57 -9.06 -6.33
CA LYS A 45 24.00 -9.30 -7.65
C LYS A 45 22.48 -9.31 -7.61
N ALA A 46 21.87 -10.03 -6.67
CA ALA A 46 20.42 -10.07 -6.50
C ALA A 46 19.84 -8.67 -6.21
N LYS A 47 20.53 -7.87 -5.40
CA LYS A 47 20.15 -6.47 -5.14
C LYS A 47 20.23 -5.62 -6.40
N ALA A 48 21.28 -5.77 -7.20
CA ALA A 48 21.43 -5.04 -8.46
C ALA A 48 20.31 -5.38 -9.46
N VAL A 49 19.94 -6.66 -9.58
CA VAL A 49 18.80 -7.10 -10.41
C VAL A 49 17.50 -6.45 -9.92
N TRP A 50 17.22 -6.49 -8.62
CA TRP A 50 16.02 -5.86 -8.06
C TRP A 50 16.00 -4.34 -8.29
N GLU A 51 17.14 -3.65 -8.17
CA GLU A 51 17.27 -2.23 -8.46
C GLU A 51 17.00 -1.92 -9.93
N GLN A 52 17.47 -2.77 -10.85
CA GLN A 52 17.20 -2.67 -12.29
C GLN A 52 15.70 -2.84 -12.60
N GLU A 53 15.08 -3.93 -12.14
CA GLU A 53 13.64 -4.18 -12.35
C GLU A 53 12.78 -3.02 -11.82
N ARG A 54 13.15 -2.47 -10.66
CA ARG A 54 12.46 -1.33 -10.08
C ARG A 54 12.64 -0.05 -10.92
N ALA A 55 13.83 0.16 -11.48
CA ALA A 55 14.09 1.30 -12.37
C ALA A 55 13.29 1.17 -13.68
N GLU A 56 13.24 -0.02 -14.27
CA GLU A 56 12.43 -0.32 -15.46
C GLU A 56 10.94 -0.12 -15.20
N ALA A 57 10.42 -0.61 -14.06
CA ALA A 57 9.02 -0.41 -13.68
C ALA A 57 8.68 1.08 -13.49
N LYS A 58 9.61 1.85 -12.91
CA LYS A 58 9.45 3.30 -12.77
C LYS A 58 9.43 3.99 -14.15
N ALA A 59 10.36 3.63 -15.04
CA ALA A 59 10.42 4.19 -16.39
C ALA A 59 9.15 3.87 -17.19
N ALA A 60 8.63 2.63 -17.11
CA ALA A 60 7.39 2.24 -17.75
C ALA A 60 6.17 3.03 -17.23
N TRP A 61 6.13 3.33 -15.93
CA TRP A 61 5.07 4.15 -15.36
C TRP A 61 5.17 5.62 -15.81
N GLU A 62 6.37 6.20 -15.82
CA GLU A 62 6.62 7.55 -16.33
C GLU A 62 6.27 7.67 -17.82
N GLU A 63 6.62 6.66 -18.62
CA GLU A 63 6.23 6.59 -20.03
C GLU A 63 4.71 6.53 -20.20
N ARG A 64 4.02 5.72 -19.39
CA ARG A 64 2.55 5.66 -19.41
C ARG A 64 1.92 7.01 -19.03
N GLN A 65 2.49 7.72 -18.07
CA GLN A 65 2.04 9.07 -17.73
C GLN A 65 2.30 10.06 -18.87
N ALA A 66 3.48 10.00 -19.50
CA ALA A 66 3.85 10.86 -20.62
C ALA A 66 2.95 10.62 -21.85
N ARG A 67 2.60 9.36 -22.13
CA ARG A 67 1.63 9.00 -23.18
C ARG A 67 0.21 9.50 -22.85
N GLY A 68 -0.15 9.61 -21.57
CA GLY A 68 -1.46 10.08 -21.13
C GLY A 68 -2.58 9.03 -21.28
N PRO A 69 -3.83 9.34 -20.88
CA PRO A 69 -4.93 8.40 -20.95
C PRO A 69 -5.30 8.10 -22.41
N MET A 70 -5.70 6.84 -22.68
CA MET A 70 -6.28 6.43 -23.96
C MET A 70 -7.75 6.89 -24.02
N CYS A 71 -8.14 7.52 -25.13
CA CYS A 71 -9.51 7.85 -25.41
C CYS A 71 -10.23 6.62 -25.97
N PHE A 72 -11.21 6.09 -25.22
CA PHE A 72 -12.00 4.93 -25.67
C PHE A 72 -12.99 5.25 -26.81
N LEU A 73 -13.07 6.49 -27.29
CA LEU A 73 -13.94 6.88 -28.42
C LEU A 73 -13.18 6.89 -29.76
N CYS A 74 -11.97 7.47 -29.80
CA CYS A 74 -11.14 7.56 -31.00
C CYS A 74 -9.92 6.64 -31.00
N GLY A 75 -9.50 6.12 -29.84
CA GLY A 75 -8.30 5.29 -29.69
C GLY A 75 -7.00 6.07 -29.45
N ASP A 76 -7.03 7.39 -29.59
CA ASP A 76 -5.84 8.23 -29.41
C ASP A 76 -5.46 8.41 -27.94
N PHE A 77 -4.19 8.69 -27.67
CA PHE A 77 -3.68 8.98 -26.34
C PHE A 77 -3.62 10.49 -26.05
N GLY A 78 -3.59 10.85 -24.77
CA GLY A 78 -3.45 12.23 -24.29
C GLY A 78 -4.75 12.90 -23.85
N HIS A 79 -5.92 12.29 -24.09
CA HIS A 79 -7.20 12.81 -23.61
C HIS A 79 -8.17 11.69 -23.21
N LYS A 80 -9.09 12.01 -22.29
CA LYS A 80 -10.20 11.12 -21.90
C LYS A 80 -11.40 11.32 -22.83
N GLN A 81 -12.32 10.36 -22.86
CA GLN A 81 -13.53 10.41 -23.70
C GLN A 81 -14.32 11.73 -23.61
N SER A 82 -14.35 12.38 -22.44
CA SER A 82 -15.07 13.65 -22.26
C SER A 82 -14.41 14.86 -22.91
N ALA A 83 -13.11 14.80 -23.17
CA ALA A 83 -12.33 15.84 -23.86
C ALA A 83 -12.01 15.47 -25.32
N CYS A 84 -12.71 14.48 -25.88
CA CYS A 84 -12.46 14.04 -27.25
C CYS A 84 -13.02 15.05 -28.27
N PRO A 85 -12.21 15.53 -29.23
CA PRO A 85 -12.69 16.45 -30.28
C PRO A 85 -13.77 15.83 -31.17
N GLY A 86 -13.83 14.49 -31.26
CA GLY A 86 -14.86 13.74 -31.98
C GLY A 86 -16.12 13.41 -31.18
N ARG A 87 -16.30 13.95 -29.96
CA ARG A 87 -17.42 13.58 -29.07
C ARG A 87 -18.81 13.81 -29.68
N HIS A 88 -18.92 14.74 -30.62
CA HIS A 88 -20.17 15.10 -31.31
C HIS A 88 -20.58 14.08 -32.37
N ARG A 89 -19.70 13.15 -32.77
CA ARG A 89 -19.96 12.14 -33.80
C ARG A 89 -19.62 10.75 -33.26
N PRO A 90 -20.48 10.14 -32.41
CA PRO A 90 -20.23 8.82 -31.87
C PRO A 90 -20.11 7.80 -33.02
N VAL A 91 -19.02 7.05 -33.05
CA VAL A 91 -18.82 5.94 -33.98
C VAL A 91 -18.97 4.64 -33.20
N CYS A 92 -19.72 3.70 -33.75
CA CYS A 92 -19.90 2.40 -33.12
C CYS A 92 -18.60 1.61 -33.18
N LEU A 93 -18.12 1.12 -32.04
CA LEU A 93 -16.89 0.33 -31.97
C LEU A 93 -17.02 -1.05 -32.62
N GLU A 94 -18.25 -1.54 -32.82
CA GLU A 94 -18.52 -2.87 -33.39
C GLU A 94 -18.65 -2.81 -34.92
N CYS A 95 -19.52 -1.94 -35.45
CA CYS A 95 -19.79 -1.84 -36.89
C CYS A 95 -19.10 -0.65 -37.58
N ARG A 96 -18.35 0.17 -36.83
CA ARG A 96 -17.63 1.37 -37.31
C ARG A 96 -18.49 2.42 -38.02
N GLN A 97 -19.82 2.33 -37.89
CA GLN A 97 -20.75 3.30 -38.45
C GLN A 97 -20.90 4.50 -37.50
N PRO A 98 -20.94 5.74 -38.04
CA PRO A 98 -21.21 6.94 -37.25
C PRO A 98 -22.70 7.03 -36.86
N GLY A 99 -22.99 7.72 -35.75
CA GLY A 99 -24.35 8.05 -35.30
C GLY A 99 -24.84 7.26 -34.09
N HIS A 100 -24.16 6.20 -33.66
CA HIS A 100 -24.54 5.39 -32.50
C HIS A 100 -23.33 4.79 -31.77
N ILE A 101 -23.51 4.39 -30.51
CA ILE A 101 -22.51 3.66 -29.73
C ILE A 101 -22.81 2.16 -29.75
N ARG A 102 -21.87 1.32 -29.31
CA ARG A 102 -22.00 -0.15 -29.29
C ARG A 102 -23.35 -0.64 -28.72
N ARG A 103 -23.89 0.04 -27.70
CA ARG A 103 -25.17 -0.31 -27.06
C ARG A 103 -26.37 -0.19 -28.00
N ASP A 104 -26.29 0.75 -28.94
CA ASP A 104 -27.35 1.09 -29.90
C ASP A 104 -26.99 0.58 -31.31
N CYS A 105 -26.11 -0.42 -31.39
CA CYS A 105 -25.69 -0.99 -32.67
C CYS A 105 -26.81 -1.82 -33.30
N PRO A 106 -27.33 -1.44 -34.48
CA PRO A 106 -28.41 -2.17 -35.15
C PRO A 106 -27.97 -3.57 -35.60
N THR A 107 -26.68 -3.77 -35.84
CA THR A 107 -26.11 -5.10 -36.16
C THR A 107 -26.15 -6.07 -34.97
N LEU A 108 -26.17 -5.53 -33.73
CA LEU A 108 -26.39 -6.31 -32.51
C LEU A 108 -27.89 -6.41 -32.16
N GLN A 109 -28.76 -5.68 -32.88
CA GLN A 109 -30.19 -5.54 -32.60
C GLN A 109 -31.05 -5.70 -33.87
N LEU A 110 -31.29 -6.92 -34.36
CA LEU A 110 -32.32 -7.21 -35.38
C LEU A 110 -32.95 -8.60 -35.14
N PRO A 111 -34.27 -8.81 -35.38
CA PRO A 111 -35.40 -7.96 -35.01
C PRO A 111 -36.52 -8.69 -34.21
N ALA A 112 -37.40 -7.87 -33.62
CA ALA A 112 -38.80 -8.10 -33.20
C ALA A 112 -39.11 -8.64 -31.78
N ALA A 113 -39.93 -7.84 -31.09
CA ALA A 113 -40.74 -8.11 -29.90
C ALA A 113 -40.02 -8.26 -28.54
N ALA A 114 -39.59 -7.14 -27.98
CA ALA A 114 -39.52 -7.00 -26.52
C ALA A 114 -40.37 -5.78 -26.09
N PRO A 115 -41.25 -5.90 -25.08
CA PRO A 115 -42.04 -4.78 -24.60
C PRO A 115 -41.12 -3.65 -24.14
N PRO A 116 -41.60 -2.38 -24.07
CA PRO A 116 -40.78 -1.28 -23.60
C PRO A 116 -40.15 -1.70 -22.27
N ARG A 117 -38.82 -1.81 -22.26
CA ARG A 117 -38.10 -1.92 -20.99
C ARG A 117 -38.57 -0.72 -20.20
N ARG A 118 -39.27 -0.99 -19.09
CA ARG A 118 -39.63 0.03 -18.10
C ARG A 118 -38.43 0.97 -18.02
N ALA A 119 -38.66 2.26 -18.26
CA ALA A 119 -37.76 3.25 -17.72
C ALA A 119 -37.57 2.79 -16.27
N CYS A 120 -36.34 2.43 -15.90
CA CYS A 120 -35.97 2.61 -14.52
C CYS A 120 -36.24 4.09 -14.31
N ALA A 121 -37.39 4.40 -13.71
CA ALA A 121 -37.54 5.67 -13.08
C ALA A 121 -36.39 5.67 -12.09
N ASP A 122 -35.34 6.43 -12.40
CA ASP A 122 -34.27 6.76 -11.48
C ASP A 122 -34.86 7.67 -10.37
N ASP A 123 -35.92 7.19 -9.71
CA ASP A 123 -36.53 7.80 -8.53
C ASP A 123 -35.61 7.63 -7.30
N ASP A 124 -34.50 6.89 -7.42
CA ASP A 124 -33.42 6.85 -6.42
C ASP A 124 -32.43 8.04 -6.54
N ALA A 125 -32.54 8.89 -7.57
CA ALA A 125 -31.78 10.15 -7.62
C ALA A 125 -32.46 11.29 -6.86
N ARG A 126 -33.69 11.10 -6.36
CA ARG A 126 -34.32 12.02 -5.41
C ARG A 126 -34.04 11.57 -3.98
N SER A 127 -32.75 11.53 -3.67
CA SER A 127 -32.27 11.52 -2.31
C SER A 127 -32.82 12.76 -1.59
N VAL A 128 -33.88 12.59 -0.79
CA VAL A 128 -34.24 13.53 0.29
C VAL A 128 -33.11 13.66 1.33
N SER A 129 -32.01 12.94 1.13
CA SER A 129 -30.78 13.06 1.88
C SER A 129 -29.97 14.33 1.55
N SER A 130 -30.43 15.30 0.75
CA SER A 130 -29.74 16.59 0.75
C SER A 130 -29.72 17.27 2.14
N ALA A 131 -30.67 16.91 3.02
CA ALA A 131 -30.64 17.27 4.44
C ALA A 131 -29.95 16.21 5.34
N ALA A 132 -30.03 14.91 5.00
CA ALA A 132 -29.48 13.83 5.83
C ALA A 132 -28.02 13.42 5.48
N THR A 133 -27.54 13.63 4.25
CA THR A 133 -26.17 13.30 3.81
C THR A 133 -25.15 14.26 4.40
N ALA A 134 -25.53 15.52 4.66
CA ALA A 134 -24.68 16.43 5.43
C ALA A 134 -24.46 15.88 6.85
N SER A 135 -25.53 15.39 7.48
CA SER A 135 -25.51 14.81 8.82
C SER A 135 -24.78 13.46 8.87
N THR A 136 -24.96 12.58 7.88
CA THR A 136 -24.27 11.27 7.82
C THR A 136 -22.82 11.38 7.35
N ALA A 137 -22.49 12.30 6.43
CA ALA A 137 -21.10 12.57 6.03
C ALA A 137 -20.31 13.27 7.15
N ALA A 138 -20.93 14.23 7.87
CA ALA A 138 -20.32 14.83 9.05
C ALA A 138 -20.16 13.81 10.18
N SER A 139 -21.11 12.89 10.36
CA SER A 139 -21.02 11.83 11.37
C SER A 139 -19.97 10.78 11.02
N SER A 140 -19.86 10.35 9.77
CA SER A 140 -18.81 9.42 9.31
C SER A 140 -17.42 10.08 9.27
N ALA A 141 -17.33 11.37 8.93
CA ALA A 141 -16.10 12.14 9.07
C ALA A 141 -15.71 12.31 10.55
N SER A 142 -16.66 12.50 11.46
CA SER A 142 -16.42 12.58 12.91
C SER A 142 -15.91 11.24 13.47
N LEU A 143 -16.50 10.11 13.06
CA LEU A 143 -16.05 8.77 13.44
C LEU A 143 -14.69 8.39 12.81
N GLY A 144 -14.42 8.83 11.59
CA GLY A 144 -13.10 8.68 10.95
C GLY A 144 -12.03 9.53 11.62
N ALA A 145 -12.38 10.73 12.07
CA ALA A 145 -11.49 11.63 12.75
C ALA A 145 -11.15 11.15 14.19
N THR A 146 -12.09 10.57 14.93
CA THR A 146 -11.80 9.96 16.24
C THR A 146 -10.87 8.76 16.14
N ALA A 147 -11.07 7.89 15.14
CA ALA A 147 -10.19 6.75 14.88
C ALA A 147 -8.78 7.20 14.44
N ALA A 148 -8.66 8.31 13.70
CA ALA A 148 -7.39 8.90 13.32
C ALA A 148 -6.64 9.49 14.53
N GLU A 149 -7.32 10.26 15.37
CA GLU A 149 -6.78 10.83 16.61
C GLU A 149 -6.35 9.74 17.60
N GLU A 150 -7.12 8.66 17.74
CA GLU A 150 -6.75 7.54 18.61
C GLU A 150 -5.47 6.82 18.13
N ARG A 151 -5.30 6.66 16.82
CA ARG A 151 -4.07 6.12 16.23
C ARG A 151 -2.89 7.08 16.44
N GLU A 152 -3.12 8.38 16.36
CA GLU A 152 -2.11 9.41 16.61
C GLU A 152 -1.67 9.43 18.08
N MET A 153 -2.61 9.37 19.04
CA MET A 153 -2.30 9.23 20.47
C MET A 153 -1.44 7.99 20.73
N LYS A 154 -1.83 6.82 20.20
CA LYS A 154 -1.06 5.57 20.36
C LYS A 154 0.35 5.68 19.76
N ARG A 155 0.51 6.41 18.66
CA ARG A 155 1.84 6.68 18.05
C ARG A 155 2.70 7.56 18.96
N LEU A 156 2.15 8.66 19.49
CA LEU A 156 2.87 9.57 20.38
C LEU A 156 3.24 8.89 21.71
N GLU A 157 2.34 8.11 22.31
CA GLU A 157 2.64 7.29 23.49
C GLU A 157 3.74 6.26 23.24
N LYS A 158 3.75 5.64 22.05
CA LYS A 158 4.84 4.74 21.68
C LYS A 158 6.18 5.49 21.55
N LYS A 159 6.21 6.68 20.94
CA LYS A 159 7.41 7.52 20.89
C LYS A 159 7.92 7.88 22.29
N LEU A 160 7.04 8.27 23.20
CA LEU A 160 7.42 8.57 24.60
C LEU A 160 7.99 7.35 25.34
N ARG A 161 7.46 6.14 25.10
CA ARG A 161 8.04 4.90 25.64
C ARG A 161 9.43 4.60 25.09
N GLU A 162 9.68 4.88 23.81
CA GLU A 162 11.01 4.72 23.20
C GLU A 162 12.01 5.75 23.75
N ILE A 163 11.57 7.00 23.94
CA ILE A 163 12.36 8.06 24.55
C ILE A 163 12.68 7.73 26.01
N ALA A 164 11.73 7.19 26.78
CA ALA A 164 11.98 6.75 28.15
C ALA A 164 13.08 5.67 28.20
N LYS A 165 13.02 4.67 27.32
CA LYS A 165 14.08 3.65 27.20
C LYS A 165 15.44 4.24 26.84
N LEU A 166 15.47 5.29 26.00
CA LEU A 166 16.71 6.00 25.67
C LEU A 166 17.23 6.81 26.88
N ALA A 167 16.34 7.41 27.67
CA ALA A 167 16.70 8.14 28.88
C ALA A 167 17.28 7.21 29.96
N ASP A 168 16.70 6.02 30.12
CA ASP A 168 17.21 4.99 31.04
C ASP A 168 18.61 4.53 30.62
N ARG A 169 18.85 4.34 29.32
CA ARG A 169 20.17 4.02 28.77
C ARG A 169 21.17 5.15 28.98
N ALA A 170 20.74 6.40 28.84
CA ALA A 170 21.56 7.57 29.14
C ALA A 170 21.95 7.61 30.62
N GLY A 171 20.99 7.37 31.52
CA GLY A 171 21.19 7.32 32.96
C GLY A 171 22.11 6.18 33.40
N ALA A 172 22.09 5.05 32.68
CA ALA A 172 23.01 3.93 32.85
C ALA A 172 24.44 4.21 32.32
N GLY A 173 24.72 5.43 31.84
CA GLY A 173 26.05 5.83 31.36
C GLY A 173 26.39 5.34 29.95
N ALA A 174 25.41 4.84 29.18
CA ALA A 174 25.66 4.46 27.80
C ALA A 174 25.89 5.70 26.93
N LYS A 175 26.93 5.66 26.08
CA LYS A 175 27.18 6.72 25.10
C LYS A 175 26.06 6.70 24.06
N LEU A 176 25.28 7.78 24.03
CA LEU A 176 24.23 7.99 23.05
C LEU A 176 24.78 8.70 21.82
N ASP A 177 24.32 8.26 20.65
CA ASP A 177 24.58 8.93 19.38
C ASP A 177 23.87 10.30 19.32
N VAL A 178 24.36 11.20 18.47
CA VAL A 178 23.84 12.59 18.34
C VAL A 178 22.33 12.57 18.06
N LEU A 179 21.88 11.69 17.17
CA LEU A 179 20.46 11.52 16.83
C LEU A 179 19.62 10.99 18.01
N GLN A 180 20.21 10.24 18.93
CA GLN A 180 19.51 9.75 20.13
C GLN A 180 19.36 10.85 21.17
N VAL A 181 20.37 11.72 21.31
CA VAL A 181 20.30 12.89 22.20
C VAL A 181 19.25 13.90 21.69
N GLU A 182 19.15 14.11 20.38
CA GLU A 182 18.09 14.94 19.79
C GLU A 182 16.69 14.39 20.07
N LYS A 183 16.49 13.06 19.96
CA LYS A 183 15.21 12.42 20.33
C LYS A 183 14.84 12.60 21.80
N LEU A 184 15.83 12.66 22.70
CA LEU A 184 15.57 12.97 24.11
C LEU A 184 15.11 14.42 24.30
N LYS A 185 15.66 15.37 23.53
CA LYS A 185 15.25 16.78 23.58
C LYS A 185 13.81 16.98 23.07
N GLN A 186 13.38 16.20 22.09
CA GLN A 186 12.01 16.21 21.54
C GLN A 186 10.95 15.66 22.51
N LYS A 187 11.33 15.16 23.70
CA LYS A 187 10.40 14.58 24.66
C LYS A 187 9.26 15.53 25.05
N SER A 188 9.59 16.76 25.43
CA SER A 188 8.60 17.75 25.89
C SER A 188 7.66 18.17 24.76
N GLU A 189 8.17 18.29 23.54
CA GLU A 189 7.37 18.59 22.35
C GLU A 189 6.33 17.48 22.09
N ILE A 190 6.74 16.21 22.15
CA ILE A 190 5.84 15.05 21.95
C ILE A 190 4.82 14.92 23.09
N GLU A 191 5.18 15.28 24.32
CA GLU A 191 4.25 15.32 25.46
C GLU A 191 3.15 16.37 25.24
N VAL A 192 3.52 17.57 24.80
CA VAL A 192 2.58 18.64 24.45
C VAL A 192 1.69 18.23 23.29
N GLU A 193 2.26 17.65 22.22
CA GLU A 193 1.47 17.12 21.09
C GLU A 193 0.42 16.11 21.57
N LEU A 194 0.81 15.17 22.43
CA LEU A 194 -0.09 14.16 22.97
C LEU A 194 -1.19 14.75 23.84
N GLU A 195 -0.89 15.76 24.65
CA GLU A 195 -1.89 16.49 25.43
C GLU A 195 -2.87 17.23 24.52
N THR A 196 -2.39 17.88 23.45
CA THR A 196 -3.27 18.58 22.50
C THR A 196 -4.20 17.62 21.76
N VAL A 197 -3.71 16.45 21.33
CA VAL A 197 -4.53 15.43 20.65
C VAL A 197 -5.54 14.83 21.63
N ARG A 198 -5.14 14.54 22.87
CA ARG A 198 -6.08 14.10 23.94
C ARG A 198 -7.16 15.15 24.21
N GLY A 199 -6.80 16.42 24.25
CA GLY A 199 -7.73 17.53 24.43
C GLY A 199 -8.74 17.66 23.30
N ARG A 200 -8.29 17.55 22.03
CA ARG A 200 -9.17 17.55 20.85
C ARG A 200 -10.13 16.36 20.85
N ALA A 201 -9.61 15.16 21.14
CA ALA A 201 -10.42 13.95 21.24
C ALA A 201 -11.48 14.07 22.36
N ALA A 202 -11.10 14.58 23.53
CA ALA A 202 -12.01 14.79 24.65
C ALA A 202 -13.09 15.84 24.34
N ALA A 203 -12.74 16.95 23.67
CA ALA A 203 -13.69 17.96 23.25
C ALA A 203 -14.73 17.41 22.27
N ARG A 204 -14.31 16.60 21.30
CA ARG A 204 -15.19 15.90 20.36
C ARG A 204 -16.06 14.86 21.04
N ALA A 205 -15.53 14.11 22.01
CA ALA A 205 -16.32 13.16 22.79
C ALA A 205 -17.45 13.86 23.58
N ARG A 206 -17.16 15.02 24.17
CA ARG A 206 -18.19 15.86 24.84
C ARG A 206 -19.23 16.38 23.87
N GLU A 207 -18.83 16.79 22.67
CA GLU A 207 -19.76 17.23 21.62
C GLU A 207 -20.64 16.08 21.12
N ALA A 208 -20.07 14.89 20.90
CA ALA A 208 -20.81 13.70 20.52
C ALA A 208 -21.83 13.30 21.60
N ALA A 209 -21.44 13.33 22.88
CA ALA A 209 -22.34 13.08 24.00
C ALA A 209 -23.48 14.10 24.06
N ARG A 210 -23.21 15.40 23.82
CA ARG A 210 -24.24 16.44 23.74
C ARG A 210 -25.19 16.28 22.55
N ARG A 211 -24.72 15.71 21.44
CA ARG A 211 -25.57 15.42 20.26
C ARG A 211 -26.44 14.17 20.44
N ALA A 212 -26.09 13.29 21.38
CA ALA A 212 -26.78 12.03 21.63
C ALA A 212 -27.84 12.10 22.74
N ALA A 213 -27.84 13.17 23.54
CA ALA A 213 -28.82 13.48 24.58
C ALA A 213 -29.93 14.39 24.03
#